data_AF-A0A973JF35-F1
#
_entry.id   AF-A0A973JF35-F1
#
_cell.length_a   1.000
_cell.length_b   1.000
_cell.length_c   1.000
_cell.angle_alpha   90.00
_cell.angle_beta   90.00
_cell.angle_gamma   90.00
#
_symmetry.space_group_name_H-M   'P 1'
#
loop_
_entity.id
_entity.type
_entity.pdbx_description
1 polymer ?
#
loop_
_entity_poly.entity_id
_entity_poly.type
_entity_poly.pdbx_seq_one_letter_code
_entity_poly.pdbx_strand_id
1 'polypeptide(L)'
;MKLIDKAILEPLFRLKKHFRKGAFGRKYSRVELPLRSELLSSEQMKQHGRALANVHKLTDERASEQLLARLNDNEDVLIETCKQLTSVVKDNRPIAPAEEWFLDNFYLIDEHIRMAKRHLTIG
;
A
#
# COMPACT_ATOMS: atom_id res chain seq x y z
N MET A 1 -7.66 -11.66 21.96
CA MET A 1 -8.57 -10.51 21.94
C MET A 1 -9.34 -10.61 20.63
N LYS A 2 -10.60 -11.08 20.69
CA LYS A 2 -11.44 -11.33 19.51
C LYS A 2 -12.02 -10.00 19.05
N LEU A 3 -11.98 -9.69 17.76
CA LEU A 3 -12.93 -8.77 17.13
C LEU A 3 -12.84 -8.82 15.59
N ILE A 4 -13.01 -10.01 15.00
CA ILE A 4 -13.62 -10.07 13.66
C ILE A 4 -15.13 -10.23 13.90
N ASP A 5 -15.76 -9.14 14.32
CA ASP A 5 -17.21 -9.06 14.24
C ASP A 5 -17.58 -8.97 12.75
N LYS A 6 -18.40 -9.92 12.29
CA LYS A 6 -18.93 -10.03 10.92
C LYS A 6 -19.51 -8.72 10.37
N ALA A 7 -19.82 -7.74 11.22
CA ALA A 7 -20.38 -6.44 10.88
C ALA A 7 -19.36 -5.39 10.38
N ILE A 8 -18.05 -5.58 10.60
CA ILE A 8 -17.01 -4.60 10.22
C ILE A 8 -16.49 -4.81 8.79
N LEU A 9 -16.83 -5.95 8.16
CA LEU A 9 -16.41 -6.26 6.80
C LEU A 9 -17.26 -5.58 5.71
N GLU A 10 -18.48 -5.11 6.01
CA GLU A 10 -19.35 -4.44 5.03
C GLU A 10 -18.96 -2.97 4.74
N PRO A 11 -18.54 -2.14 5.71
CA PRO A 11 -18.13 -0.77 5.43
C PRO A 11 -16.87 -0.64 4.56
N LEU A 12 -15.99 -1.65 4.52
CA LEU A 12 -14.72 -1.63 3.80
C LEU A 12 -14.89 -1.68 2.26
N PHE A 13 -16.06 -2.07 1.75
CA PHE A 13 -16.26 -2.28 0.31
C PHE A 13 -16.85 -1.09 -0.45
N ARG A 14 -16.87 0.12 0.14
CA ARG A 14 -17.36 1.32 -0.55
C ARG A 14 -16.33 2.00 -1.46
N LEU A 15 -15.35 1.25 -1.99
CA LEU A 15 -14.52 1.68 -3.12
C LEU A 15 -14.83 0.81 -4.35
N LYS A 16 -15.72 1.32 -5.21
CA LYS A 16 -15.85 0.84 -6.59
C LYS A 16 -15.90 2.02 -7.56
N LYS A 17 -14.92 2.04 -8.45
CA LYS A 17 -15.05 2.08 -9.92
C LYS A 17 -13.70 2.51 -10.47
N HIS A 18 -12.87 1.59 -10.95
CA HIS A 18 -11.92 1.73 -12.06
C HIS A 18 -11.14 0.42 -12.25
N PHE A 19 -11.84 -0.72 -12.31
CA PHE A 19 -11.18 -1.98 -12.70
C PHE A 19 -11.05 -2.03 -14.22
N ARG A 20 -9.90 -1.60 -14.76
CA ARG A 20 -9.46 -2.09 -16.07
C ARG A 20 -8.80 -3.44 -15.86
N LYS A 21 -9.49 -4.51 -16.26
CA LYS A 21 -8.88 -5.83 -16.45
C LYS A 21 -7.74 -5.68 -17.46
N GLY A 22 -6.50 -5.69 -16.98
CA GLY A 22 -5.34 -5.71 -17.85
C GLY A 22 -4.06 -5.74 -17.04
N ALA A 23 -3.25 -6.77 -17.31
CA ALA A 23 -1.85 -6.91 -16.89
C ALA A 23 -1.54 -7.51 -15.49
N PHE A 24 -2.22 -8.60 -15.11
CA PHE A 24 -1.58 -9.64 -14.26
C PHE A 24 -0.54 -10.48 -15.04
N GLY A 25 0.10 -9.87 -16.05
CA GLY A 25 1.06 -10.50 -16.92
C GLY A 25 2.48 -10.27 -16.40
N ARG A 26 2.97 -11.18 -15.54
CA ARG A 26 4.39 -11.45 -15.32
C ARG A 26 5.29 -10.22 -15.01
N LYS A 27 5.00 -9.44 -13.97
CA LYS A 27 5.94 -8.41 -13.45
C LYS A 27 6.44 -8.61 -12.02
N TYR A 28 6.16 -9.76 -11.40
CA TYR A 28 6.65 -10.11 -10.05
C TYR A 28 7.60 -11.33 -10.05
N SER A 29 8.38 -11.52 -11.13
CA SER A 29 9.36 -12.62 -11.18
C SER A 29 10.61 -12.37 -10.34
N ARG A 30 10.87 -11.12 -9.92
CA ARG A 30 11.82 -10.82 -8.85
C ARG A 30 11.05 -10.81 -7.54
N VAL A 31 11.50 -11.64 -6.60
CA VAL A 31 11.20 -11.44 -5.19
C VAL A 31 11.83 -10.11 -4.81
N GLU A 32 11.07 -9.01 -4.90
CA GLU A 32 11.47 -7.73 -4.31
C GLU A 32 11.62 -7.99 -2.81
N LEU A 33 12.84 -7.79 -2.30
CA LEU A 33 13.07 -7.87 -0.87
C LEU A 33 12.16 -6.83 -0.18
N PRO A 34 11.60 -7.16 1.00
CA PRO A 34 10.85 -6.17 1.76
C PRO A 34 11.67 -4.89 1.89
N LEU A 35 11.04 -3.73 1.65
CA LEU A 35 11.66 -2.44 1.91
C LEU A 35 12.01 -2.37 3.40
N ARG A 36 13.28 -2.59 3.71
CA ARG A 36 13.85 -2.53 5.06
C ARG A 36 14.70 -1.29 5.16
N SER A 37 14.05 -0.14 5.28
CA SER A 37 14.70 1.11 5.67
C SER A 37 14.61 1.30 7.19
N GLU A 38 15.56 2.01 7.76
CA GLU A 38 15.50 2.46 9.15
C GLU A 38 14.27 3.37 9.36
N LEU A 39 13.56 3.19 10.48
CA LEU A 39 12.51 4.10 10.92
C LEU A 39 13.15 5.29 11.62
N LEU A 40 13.16 6.44 10.94
CA LEU A 40 13.70 7.67 11.51
C LEU A 40 12.65 8.34 12.42
N SER A 41 13.08 8.79 13.60
CA SER A 41 12.32 9.76 14.39
C SER A 41 12.15 11.08 13.63
N SER A 42 11.26 11.95 14.10
CA SER A 42 11.02 13.27 13.47
C SER A 42 12.32 14.10 13.33
N GLU A 43 13.17 14.12 14.36
CA GLU A 43 14.43 14.88 14.31
C GLU A 43 15.46 14.21 13.38
N GLN A 44 15.56 12.88 13.40
CA GLN A 44 16.42 12.15 12.45
C GLN A 44 15.96 12.36 11.00
N MET A 45 14.65 12.36 10.74
CA MET A 45 14.09 12.61 9.41
C MET A 45 14.43 14.02 8.93
N LYS A 46 14.36 15.03 9.82
CA LYS A 46 14.72 16.42 9.50
C LYS A 46 16.20 16.54 9.14
N GLN A 47 17.09 15.91 9.89
CA GLN A 47 18.52 15.91 9.61
C GLN A 47 18.84 15.15 8.32
N HIS A 48 18.23 13.98 8.14
CA HIS A 48 18.37 13.16 6.93
C HIS A 48 17.89 13.93 5.69
N GLY A 49 16.75 14.63 5.76
CA GLY A 49 16.24 15.44 4.66
C GLY A 49 17.20 16.55 4.22
N ARG A 50 17.88 17.22 5.17
CA ARG A 50 18.92 18.21 4.84
C ARG A 50 20.12 17.57 4.15
N ALA A 51 20.60 16.44 4.67
CA ALA A 51 21.70 15.71 4.05
C ALA A 51 21.33 15.26 2.63
N LEU A 52 20.12 14.71 2.46
CA LEU A 52 19.60 14.23 1.18
C LEU A 52 19.53 15.38 0.15
N ALA A 53 19.01 16.54 0.54
CA ALA A 53 18.90 17.71 -0.33
C ALA A 53 20.27 18.21 -0.84
N ASN A 54 21.33 18.13 -0.04
CA ASN A 54 22.68 18.52 -0.45
C ASN A 54 23.33 17.54 -1.44
N VAL A 55 22.88 16.28 -1.47
CA VAL A 55 23.41 15.24 -2.36
C VAL A 55 22.77 15.29 -3.75
N HIS A 56 21.51 15.72 -3.84
CA HIS A 56 20.74 15.69 -5.08
C HIS A 56 20.91 16.98 -5.90
N LYS A 57 21.15 16.84 -7.20
CA LYS A 57 21.17 17.97 -8.15
C LYS A 57 19.80 18.12 -8.80
N LEU A 58 19.33 19.35 -8.96
CA LEU A 58 18.13 19.65 -9.72
C LEU A 58 18.39 19.41 -11.22
N THR A 59 17.39 18.90 -11.92
CA THR A 59 17.37 18.76 -13.37
C THR A 59 16.10 19.42 -13.91
N ASP A 60 16.20 20.05 -15.07
CA ASP A 60 15.04 20.58 -15.81
C ASP A 60 14.34 19.48 -16.63
N GLU A 61 14.92 18.28 -16.69
CA GLU A 61 14.31 17.14 -17.35
C GLU A 61 13.15 16.60 -16.52
N ARG A 62 11.99 16.41 -17.18
CA ARG A 62 10.83 15.80 -16.54
C ARG A 62 11.08 14.30 -16.34
N ALA A 63 11.36 13.91 -15.10
CA ALA A 63 11.42 12.50 -14.74
C ALA A 63 10.06 11.83 -14.95
N SER A 64 10.07 10.57 -15.39
CA SER A 64 8.85 9.77 -15.43
C SER A 64 8.30 9.63 -14.02
N GLU A 65 7.07 10.08 -13.79
CA GLU A 65 6.33 9.81 -12.56
C GLU A 65 6.05 8.30 -12.52
N GLN A 66 6.76 7.57 -11.65
CA GLN A 66 6.63 6.11 -11.52
C GLN A 66 6.04 5.70 -10.16
N LEU A 67 6.02 6.63 -9.20
CA LEU A 67 5.65 6.33 -7.82
C LEU A 67 4.14 6.15 -7.67
N LEU A 68 3.34 7.09 -8.18
CA LEU A 68 1.88 6.98 -8.13
C LEU A 68 1.38 5.84 -9.02
N ALA A 69 2.02 5.61 -10.17
CA ALA A 69 1.73 4.45 -11.01
C ALA A 69 1.90 3.14 -10.23
N ARG A 70 3.06 2.95 -9.57
CA ARG A 70 3.32 1.75 -8.75
C ARG A 70 2.43 1.68 -7.50
N LEU A 71 2.08 2.82 -6.92
CA LEU A 71 1.16 2.91 -5.78
C LEU A 71 -0.24 2.44 -6.15
N ASN A 72 -0.74 2.79 -7.34
CA ASN A 72 -2.01 2.29 -7.86
C ASN A 72 -1.96 0.76 -8.08
N ASP A 73 -0.89 0.26 -8.70
CA ASP A 73 -0.71 -1.19 -8.88
C ASP A 73 -0.69 -1.92 -7.53
N ASN A 74 -0.03 -1.36 -6.51
CA ASN A 74 -0.01 -1.92 -5.16
C ASN A 74 -1.40 -1.90 -4.50
N GLU A 75 -2.13 -0.80 -4.62
CA GLU A 75 -3.49 -0.67 -4.08
C GLU A 75 -4.41 -1.77 -4.65
N ASP A 76 -4.34 -2.02 -5.96
CA ASP A 76 -5.12 -3.07 -6.61
C ASP A 76 -4.83 -4.46 -6.02
N VAL A 77 -3.54 -4.80 -5.85
CA VAL A 77 -3.10 -6.08 -5.25
C VAL A 77 -3.58 -6.20 -3.79
N LEU A 78 -3.46 -5.13 -3.00
CA LEU A 78 -3.87 -5.12 -1.61
C LEU A 78 -5.39 -5.29 -1.46
N ILE A 79 -6.18 -4.62 -2.30
CA ILE A 79 -7.64 -4.75 -2.35
C ILE A 79 -8.06 -6.17 -2.76
N GLU A 80 -7.41 -6.74 -3.77
CA GLU A 80 -7.71 -8.11 -4.21
C GLU A 80 -7.40 -9.12 -3.10
N THR A 81 -6.24 -9.00 -2.45
CA THR A 81 -5.83 -9.86 -1.34
C THR A 81 -6.84 -9.78 -0.19
N CYS A 82 -7.27 -8.55 0.18
CA CYS A 82 -8.27 -8.35 1.23
C CYS A 82 -9.61 -9.03 0.90
N LYS A 83 -10.07 -8.95 -0.36
CA LYS A 83 -11.29 -9.65 -0.83
C LYS A 83 -11.15 -11.17 -0.72
N GLN A 84 -10.03 -11.72 -1.16
CA GLN A 84 -9.77 -13.17 -1.13
C GLN A 84 -9.75 -13.67 0.32
N LEU A 85 -8.99 -13.03 1.20
CA LEU A 85 -8.89 -13.41 2.62
C LEU A 85 -10.24 -13.25 3.34
N THR A 86 -10.99 -12.20 3.04
CA THR A 86 -12.35 -12.02 3.57
C THR A 86 -13.25 -13.20 3.22
N SER A 87 -13.16 -13.73 1.99
CA SER A 87 -13.92 -14.93 1.60
C SER A 87 -13.52 -16.15 2.42
N VAL A 88 -12.22 -16.36 2.62
CA VAL A 88 -11.69 -17.49 3.41
C VAL A 88 -12.17 -17.43 4.86
N VAL A 89 -12.12 -16.25 5.47
CA VAL A 89 -12.62 -16.01 6.84
C VAL A 89 -14.13 -16.20 6.94
N LYS A 90 -14.90 -15.75 5.94
CA LYS A 90 -16.36 -15.97 5.89
C LYS A 90 -16.73 -17.45 5.87
N ASP A 91 -15.90 -18.28 5.25
CA ASP A 91 -16.05 -19.73 5.21
C ASP A 91 -15.56 -20.43 6.50
N ASN A 92 -15.22 -19.66 7.56
CA ASN A 92 -14.63 -20.15 8.82
C ASN A 92 -13.35 -20.99 8.62
N ARG A 93 -12.60 -20.73 7.55
CA ARG A 93 -11.31 -21.39 7.31
C ARG A 93 -10.19 -20.65 8.04
N PRO A 94 -9.19 -21.38 8.57
CA PRO A 94 -8.04 -20.74 9.19
C PRO A 94 -7.23 -19.96 8.16
N ILE A 95 -6.71 -18.81 8.58
CA ILE A 95 -5.77 -17.97 7.82
C ILE A 95 -4.43 -17.92 8.56
N ALA A 96 -3.36 -17.61 7.84
CA ALA A 96 -2.03 -17.48 8.44
C ALA A 96 -1.94 -16.23 9.34
N PRO A 97 -1.08 -16.19 10.36
CA PRO A 97 -0.94 -15.03 11.24
C PRO A 97 -0.62 -13.70 10.52
N ALA A 98 0.11 -13.77 9.40
CA ALA A 98 0.41 -12.58 8.59
C ALA A 98 -0.83 -12.06 7.83
N GLU A 99 -1.75 -12.95 7.46
CA GLU A 99 -3.00 -12.61 6.76
C GLU A 99 -3.98 -11.95 7.73
N GLU A 100 -4.07 -12.46 8.97
CA GLU A 100 -4.86 -11.87 10.04
C GLU A 100 -4.36 -10.45 10.36
N TRP A 101 -3.05 -10.31 10.58
CA TRP A 101 -2.43 -9.00 10.80
C TRP A 101 -2.74 -8.04 9.63
N PHE A 102 -2.66 -8.51 8.40
CA PHE A 102 -2.95 -7.67 7.23
C PHE A 102 -4.41 -7.16 7.23
N LEU A 103 -5.38 -8.04 7.51
CA LEU A 103 -6.79 -7.66 7.60
C LEU A 103 -7.04 -6.64 8.72
N ASP A 104 -6.46 -6.87 9.90
CA ASP A 104 -6.60 -5.98 11.06
C ASP A 104 -6.01 -4.59 10.80
N ASN A 105 -4.95 -4.51 9.98
CA ASN A 105 -4.22 -3.27 9.71
C ASN A 105 -4.59 -2.60 8.38
N PHE A 106 -5.49 -3.18 7.58
CA PHE A 106 -5.80 -2.69 6.23
C PHE A 106 -6.28 -1.22 6.23
N TYR A 107 -6.98 -0.78 7.26
CA TYR A 107 -7.45 0.61 7.38
C TYR A 107 -6.30 1.64 7.43
N LEU A 108 -5.17 1.30 8.07
CA LEU A 108 -3.98 2.16 8.13
C LEU A 108 -3.32 2.25 6.75
N ILE A 109 -3.23 1.11 6.07
CA ILE A 109 -2.66 1.02 4.72
C ILE A 109 -3.50 1.87 3.75
N ASP A 110 -4.82 1.75 3.79
CA ASP A 110 -5.74 2.56 2.99
C ASP A 110 -5.58 4.07 3.26
N GLU A 111 -5.49 4.48 4.53
CA GLU A 111 -5.26 5.88 4.88
C GLU A 111 -3.93 6.39 4.32
N HIS A 112 -2.85 5.63 4.45
CA HIS A 112 -1.54 6.01 3.90
C HIS A 112 -1.56 6.14 2.38
N ILE A 113 -2.26 5.25 1.67
CA ILE A 113 -2.43 5.35 0.20
C ILE A 113 -3.18 6.64 -0.15
N ARG A 114 -4.28 6.94 0.56
CA ARG A 114 -5.05 8.18 0.35
C ARG A 114 -4.24 9.43 0.65
N MET A 115 -3.44 9.42 1.71
CA MET A 115 -2.53 10.53 2.05
C MET A 115 -1.48 10.72 0.95
N ALA A 116 -0.81 9.65 0.52
CA ALA A 116 0.21 9.71 -0.53
C ALA A 116 -0.37 10.29 -1.83
N LYS A 117 -1.53 9.81 -2.28
CA LYS A 117 -2.21 10.33 -3.48
C LYS A 117 -2.61 11.81 -3.36
N ARG A 118 -2.95 12.27 -2.15
CA ARG A 118 -3.31 13.67 -1.88
C ARG A 118 -2.11 14.60 -1.88
N HIS A 119 -0.97 14.16 -1.37
CA HIS A 119 0.19 15.02 -1.15
C HIS A 119 1.23 14.95 -2.26
N LEU A 120 1.26 13.86 -3.02
CA LEU A 120 2.19 13.68 -4.14
C LEU A 120 1.57 14.11 -5.49
N THR A 121 0.58 15.01 -5.48
CA THR A 121 -0.17 15.42 -6.69
C THR A 121 0.73 15.60 -7.90
N ILE A 122 0.33 14.96 -9.00
CA ILE A 122 0.97 15.02 -10.32
C ILE A 122 1.15 16.49 -10.70
N GLY A 123 2.39 16.96 -10.71
CA GLY A 123 2.78 18.17 -11.44
C GLY A 123 2.94 17.87 -12.92
#